data_AF-A0A6C0AZH9-F1
#
_entry.id   AF-A0A6C0AZH9-F1
#
_cell.length_a   1.000
_cell.length_b   1.000
_cell.length_c   1.000
_cell.angle_alpha   90.00
_cell.angle_beta   90.00
_cell.angle_gamma   90.00
#
_symmetry.space_group_name_H-M   'P 1'
#
loop_
_entity.id
_entity.type
_entity.pdbx_description
1 polymer ?
#
loop_
_entity_poly.entity_id
_entity_poly.type
_entity_poly.pdbx_seq_one_letter_code
_entity_poly.pdbx_strand_id
1 'polypeptide(L)'
;MVNKCIHNKQKRYCKECGGSGLCEHNRQKWQCIDCGTLCLCEHGKRIKYCKDCDGSLLCIHFREKKSCKECHGTCICEHNKLRHRCKDCKGSAICIHNKLKYSCKECKGSAICIHNKKKDSCNGCKGSAICKHNINKRYCKECDGSGYCIHNKIKTYCKICGGSCLCKSSWCETRSTKKYEHFCLFCFIHLFPEKEISRNYKTKEKVISNYITTNISEYSFTLDKRINDGCSLKRPDVFLDLGTHCIIIEIDENQHTFYNTTCENKRIMELSKDVNFRNIIFIRFNPDGYKKDDKKITSCWSVNKNNIYIIKKSKITEWNDRLKLLVQTIKYHIENTPEKLITIIELYYDS
;
A
#
# COMPACT_ATOMS: atom_id res chain seq x y z
N MET A 1 -39.00 23.93 -38.57
CA MET A 1 -37.85 23.56 -39.43
C MET A 1 -36.73 24.57 -39.21
N VAL A 2 -35.50 24.13 -38.90
CA VAL A 2 -34.37 25.05 -38.68
C VAL A 2 -33.90 25.56 -40.04
N ASN A 3 -34.03 26.86 -40.28
CA ASN A 3 -33.67 27.52 -41.54
C ASN A 3 -32.13 27.53 -41.71
N LYS A 4 -31.58 26.44 -42.23
CA LYS A 4 -30.15 26.26 -42.53
C LYS A 4 -29.83 26.88 -43.90
N CYS A 5 -28.72 27.60 -44.00
CA CYS A 5 -28.20 28.12 -45.26
C CYS A 5 -27.45 27.04 -46.05
N ILE A 6 -27.02 27.38 -47.28
CA ILE A 6 -26.20 26.52 -48.15
C ILE A 6 -24.89 26.04 -47.51
N HIS A 7 -24.40 26.74 -46.48
CA HIS A 7 -23.21 26.37 -45.71
C HIS A 7 -23.51 25.42 -44.53
N ASN A 8 -24.70 24.80 -44.48
CA ASN A 8 -25.19 23.93 -43.40
C ASN A 8 -25.21 24.56 -41.99
N LYS A 9 -25.01 25.88 -41.89
CA LYS A 9 -25.14 26.68 -40.66
C LYS A 9 -26.56 27.27 -40.57
N GLN A 10 -27.07 27.55 -39.36
CA GLN A 10 -28.31 28.33 -39.24
C GLN A 10 -28.12 29.70 -39.89
N LYS A 11 -29.06 30.15 -40.73
CA LYS A 11 -28.92 31.38 -41.53
C LYS A 11 -28.57 32.61 -40.67
N ARG A 12 -29.16 32.72 -39.47
CA ARG A 12 -28.88 33.79 -38.48
C ARG A 12 -27.45 33.82 -37.93
N TYR A 13 -26.67 32.75 -38.06
CA TYR A 13 -25.31 32.61 -37.51
C TYR A 13 -24.26 32.25 -38.56
N CYS A 14 -24.62 32.30 -39.85
CA CYS A 14 -23.68 32.02 -40.92
C CYS A 14 -22.91 33.30 -41.28
N LYS A 15 -21.59 33.27 -41.11
CA LYS A 15 -20.69 34.37 -41.49
C LYS A 15 -20.76 34.67 -42.99
N GLU A 16 -20.70 33.63 -43.82
CA GLU A 16 -20.73 33.76 -45.29
C GLU A 16 -22.07 34.32 -45.81
N CYS A 17 -23.16 34.18 -45.05
CA CYS A 17 -24.47 34.72 -45.42
C CYS A 17 -24.82 36.04 -44.71
N GLY A 18 -23.88 36.70 -44.04
CA GLY A 18 -24.14 37.94 -43.30
C GLY A 18 -25.16 37.77 -42.16
N GLY A 19 -25.14 36.63 -41.47
CA GLY A 19 -26.16 36.24 -40.50
C GLY A 19 -26.45 37.33 -39.46
N SER A 20 -27.72 37.74 -39.36
CA SER A 20 -28.18 38.86 -38.52
C SER A 20 -27.89 38.74 -37.01
N GLY A 21 -27.59 37.53 -36.54
CA GLY A 21 -27.18 37.23 -35.17
C GLY A 21 -25.68 37.35 -34.89
N LEU A 22 -24.87 37.71 -35.89
CA LEU A 22 -23.44 37.98 -35.77
C LEU A 22 -23.19 39.50 -35.71
N CYS A 23 -22.24 39.93 -34.89
CA CYS A 23 -21.74 41.31 -34.92
C CYS A 23 -20.72 41.50 -36.05
N GLU A 24 -20.27 42.74 -36.25
CA GLU A 24 -19.18 43.10 -37.18
C GLU A 24 -17.88 42.31 -36.91
N HIS A 25 -17.62 41.93 -35.66
CA HIS A 25 -16.50 41.08 -35.26
C HIS A 25 -16.70 39.58 -35.58
N ASN A 26 -17.77 39.22 -36.30
CA ASN A 26 -18.14 37.84 -36.66
C ASN A 26 -18.37 36.89 -35.48
N ARG A 27 -18.65 37.44 -34.30
CA ARG A 27 -19.06 36.69 -33.10
C ARG A 27 -20.58 36.77 -32.96
N GLN A 28 -21.19 35.82 -32.25
CA GLN A 28 -22.60 35.96 -31.93
C GLN A 28 -22.78 37.23 -31.09
N LYS A 29 -23.72 38.12 -31.47
CA LYS A 29 -23.87 39.44 -30.86
C LYS A 29 -23.85 39.38 -29.33
N TRP A 30 -24.62 38.48 -28.75
CA TRP A 30 -24.74 38.24 -27.29
C TRP A 30 -23.49 37.67 -26.59
N GLN A 31 -22.43 37.32 -27.33
CA GLN A 31 -21.14 36.83 -26.83
C GLN A 31 -19.98 37.77 -27.13
N CYS A 32 -20.20 38.88 -27.85
CA CYS A 32 -19.12 39.78 -28.23
C CYS A 32 -18.86 40.79 -27.10
N ILE A 33 -17.65 40.76 -26.55
CA ILE A 33 -17.17 41.73 -25.56
C ILE A 33 -17.07 43.11 -26.20
N ASP A 34 -16.50 43.18 -27.41
CA ASP A 34 -16.26 44.43 -28.14
C ASP A 34 -17.56 45.15 -28.54
N CYS A 35 -18.69 44.42 -28.56
CA CYS A 35 -20.01 45.01 -28.82
C CYS A 35 -20.74 45.42 -27.53
N GLY A 36 -20.06 45.43 -26.37
CA GLY A 36 -20.60 45.93 -25.10
C GLY A 36 -21.80 45.16 -24.56
N THR A 37 -21.93 43.86 -24.86
CA THR A 37 -23.15 43.14 -24.49
C THR A 37 -23.30 42.91 -22.99
N LEU A 38 -24.48 43.23 -22.45
CA LEU A 38 -24.94 43.04 -21.05
C LEU A 38 -24.86 41.59 -20.52
N CYS A 39 -24.35 40.64 -21.31
CA CYS A 39 -24.24 39.23 -20.94
C CYS A 39 -22.85 38.85 -20.40
N LEU A 40 -21.81 39.65 -20.67
CA LEU A 40 -20.44 39.46 -20.22
C LEU A 40 -20.02 40.64 -19.33
N CYS A 41 -19.27 40.39 -18.27
CA CYS A 41 -18.64 41.44 -17.48
C CYS A 41 -17.28 41.80 -18.04
N GLU A 42 -16.68 42.87 -17.52
CA GLU A 42 -15.31 43.32 -17.83
C GLU A 42 -14.25 42.22 -17.65
N HIS A 43 -14.51 41.23 -16.78
CA HIS A 43 -13.65 40.06 -16.56
C HIS A 43 -13.72 39.00 -17.68
N GLY A 44 -14.45 39.26 -18.77
CA GLY A 44 -14.65 38.33 -19.88
C GLY A 44 -15.48 37.08 -19.54
N LYS A 45 -16.12 37.07 -18.37
CA LYS A 45 -17.01 36.00 -17.89
C LYS A 45 -18.47 36.39 -18.10
N ARG A 46 -19.37 35.41 -18.19
CA ARG A 46 -20.81 35.69 -18.15
C ARG A 46 -21.18 36.30 -16.80
N ILE A 47 -21.86 37.46 -16.80
CA ILE A 47 -22.15 38.26 -15.59
C ILE A 47 -22.76 37.39 -14.49
N LYS A 48 -23.78 36.60 -14.83
CA LYS A 48 -24.49 35.70 -13.90
C LYS A 48 -23.64 34.61 -13.24
N TYR A 49 -22.42 34.37 -13.72
CA TYR A 49 -21.45 33.41 -13.17
C TYR A 49 -20.13 34.05 -12.75
N CYS A 50 -20.02 35.38 -12.79
CA CYS A 50 -18.78 36.05 -12.41
C CYS A 50 -18.73 36.20 -10.90
N LYS A 51 -17.74 35.57 -10.26
CA LYS A 51 -17.49 35.73 -8.81
C LYS A 51 -17.12 37.18 -8.44
N ASP A 52 -16.46 37.88 -9.35
CA ASP A 52 -15.94 39.24 -9.14
C ASP A 52 -17.03 40.30 -9.41
N CYS A 53 -18.21 39.88 -9.90
CA CYS A 53 -19.38 40.73 -10.12
C CYS A 53 -20.62 40.20 -9.38
N ASP A 54 -20.43 39.38 -8.33
CA ASP A 54 -21.48 38.74 -7.54
C ASP A 54 -22.60 38.13 -8.40
N GLY A 55 -22.19 37.35 -9.40
CA GLY A 55 -23.07 36.79 -10.41
C GLY A 55 -24.31 36.12 -9.80
N SER A 56 -25.50 36.51 -10.27
CA SER A 56 -26.79 36.15 -9.65
C SER A 56 -27.08 34.65 -9.53
N LEU A 57 -26.38 33.78 -10.27
CA LEU A 57 -26.50 32.32 -10.16
C LEU A 57 -25.48 31.70 -9.20
N LEU A 58 -24.55 32.47 -8.62
CA LEU A 58 -23.62 32.03 -7.60
C LEU A 58 -24.22 32.25 -6.21
N CYS A 59 -23.97 31.33 -5.28
CA CYS A 59 -24.25 31.56 -3.87
C CYS A 59 -23.07 32.26 -3.18
N ILE A 60 -23.23 32.55 -1.89
CA ILE A 60 -22.18 33.15 -1.03
C ILE A 60 -20.86 32.34 -1.01
N HIS A 61 -20.90 31.06 -1.38
CA HIS A 61 -19.71 30.19 -1.49
C HIS A 61 -19.06 30.24 -2.88
N PHE A 62 -19.47 31.17 -3.75
CA PHE A 62 -19.02 31.32 -5.14
C PHE A 62 -19.20 30.05 -5.99
N ARG A 63 -20.20 29.22 -5.66
CA ARG A 63 -20.62 28.04 -6.43
C ARG A 63 -22.00 28.30 -7.04
N GLU A 64 -22.33 27.65 -8.16
CA GLU A 64 -23.68 27.74 -8.72
C GLU A 64 -24.73 27.33 -7.67
N LYS A 65 -25.73 28.19 -7.42
CA LYS A 65 -26.77 28.02 -6.38
C LYS A 65 -27.41 26.63 -6.43
N LYS A 66 -27.75 26.15 -7.63
CA LYS A 66 -28.39 24.84 -7.84
C LYS A 66 -27.52 23.63 -7.46
N SER A 67 -26.19 23.75 -7.46
CA SER A 67 -25.26 22.65 -7.22
C SER A 67 -24.41 22.83 -5.97
N CYS A 68 -24.64 23.90 -5.19
CA CYS A 68 -23.93 24.13 -3.95
C CYS A 68 -24.47 23.21 -2.84
N LYS A 69 -23.57 22.40 -2.27
CA LYS A 69 -23.89 21.48 -1.17
C LYS A 69 -24.27 22.21 0.11
N GLU A 70 -23.50 23.25 0.45
CA GLU A 70 -23.69 24.04 1.68
C GLU A 70 -25.01 24.84 1.64
N CYS A 71 -25.48 25.20 0.45
CA CYS A 71 -26.79 25.85 0.28
C CYS A 71 -27.93 24.86 -0.01
N HIS A 72 -27.69 23.55 0.06
CA HIS A 72 -28.65 22.51 -0.32
C HIS A 72 -29.32 22.77 -1.68
N GLY A 73 -28.51 23.14 -2.68
CA GLY A 73 -29.00 23.52 -4.01
C GLY A 73 -29.91 22.44 -4.64
N THR A 74 -30.84 22.85 -5.49
CA THR A 74 -31.90 21.98 -6.05
C THR A 74 -31.41 20.70 -6.75
N CYS A 75 -30.16 20.69 -7.27
CA CYS A 75 -29.54 19.53 -7.88
C CYS A 75 -28.86 18.58 -6.88
N ILE A 76 -28.81 18.92 -5.60
CA ILE A 76 -28.30 18.10 -4.51
C ILE A 76 -29.46 17.20 -4.02
N CYS A 77 -29.19 15.91 -3.86
CA CYS A 77 -30.14 14.98 -3.24
C CYS A 77 -29.95 14.92 -1.73
N GLU A 78 -30.86 14.21 -1.05
CA GLU A 78 -30.81 13.94 0.39
C GLU A 78 -29.49 13.29 0.85
N HIS A 79 -28.77 12.61 -0.05
CA HIS A 79 -27.45 12.01 0.20
C HIS A 79 -26.26 12.99 0.09
N ASN A 80 -26.51 14.30 0.00
CA ASN A 80 -25.50 15.35 -0.18
C ASN A 80 -24.57 15.13 -1.41
N LYS A 81 -25.14 14.53 -2.46
CA LYS A 81 -24.51 14.26 -3.77
C LYS A 81 -25.30 14.98 -4.86
N LEU A 82 -24.68 15.25 -6.01
CA LEU A 82 -25.43 15.69 -7.19
C LEU A 82 -26.41 14.59 -7.61
N ARG A 83 -27.71 14.90 -7.67
CA ARG A 83 -28.82 13.96 -7.92
C ARG A 83 -28.56 13.07 -9.14
N HIS A 84 -28.14 13.66 -10.26
CA HIS A 84 -27.83 12.93 -11.49
C HIS A 84 -26.63 11.96 -11.37
N ARG A 85 -25.75 12.12 -10.37
CA ARG A 85 -24.58 11.26 -10.09
C ARG A 85 -24.77 10.39 -8.84
N CYS A 86 -25.91 10.48 -8.16
CA CYS A 86 -26.15 9.71 -6.95
C CYS A 86 -26.47 8.26 -7.31
N LYS A 87 -25.71 7.32 -6.75
CA LYS A 87 -25.99 5.87 -6.92
C LYS A 87 -27.28 5.46 -6.22
N ASP A 88 -27.46 5.98 -5.01
CA ASP A 88 -28.57 5.67 -4.13
C ASP A 88 -29.91 6.16 -4.75
N CYS A 89 -29.89 7.33 -5.39
CA CYS A 89 -31.05 7.86 -6.15
C CYS A 89 -31.16 7.31 -7.59
N LYS A 90 -30.30 6.36 -8.00
CA LYS A 90 -30.18 5.88 -9.40
C LYS A 90 -30.15 7.02 -10.42
N GLY A 91 -29.32 8.03 -10.15
CA GLY A 91 -29.24 9.25 -10.97
C GLY A 91 -28.98 8.97 -12.45
N SER A 92 -29.44 9.86 -13.32
CA SER A 92 -29.42 9.66 -14.78
C SER A 92 -28.03 9.39 -15.40
N ALA A 93 -26.94 9.78 -14.73
CA ALA A 93 -25.57 9.50 -15.15
C ALA A 93 -25.04 8.13 -14.67
N ILE A 94 -25.80 7.38 -13.88
CA ILE A 94 -25.45 6.03 -13.40
C ILE A 94 -25.95 4.99 -14.43
N CYS A 95 -25.09 4.05 -14.78
CA CYS A 95 -25.45 2.93 -15.67
C CYS A 95 -26.00 1.73 -14.88
N ILE A 96 -26.46 0.71 -15.60
CA ILE A 96 -26.95 -0.55 -15.03
C ILE A 96 -25.92 -1.25 -14.12
N HIS A 97 -24.63 -1.02 -14.34
CA HIS A 97 -23.52 -1.58 -13.54
C HIS A 97 -23.21 -0.75 -12.28
N ASN A 98 -24.10 0.17 -11.87
CA ASN A 98 -23.93 1.05 -10.72
C ASN A 98 -22.60 1.88 -10.73
N LYS A 99 -22.16 2.26 -11.94
CA LYS A 99 -20.99 3.09 -12.24
C LYS A 99 -21.43 4.33 -13.02
N LEU A 100 -20.63 5.40 -13.05
CA LEU A 100 -20.90 6.55 -13.91
C LEU A 100 -20.76 6.15 -15.38
N LYS A 101 -21.80 6.38 -16.19
CA LYS A 101 -21.91 6.01 -17.62
C LYS A 101 -20.65 6.34 -18.42
N TYR A 102 -20.15 7.57 -18.31
CA TYR A 102 -18.98 8.01 -19.07
C TYR A 102 -17.68 7.25 -18.73
N SER A 103 -17.59 6.65 -17.54
CA SER A 103 -16.39 5.94 -17.06
C SER A 103 -16.56 4.42 -16.97
N CYS A 104 -17.73 3.90 -17.32
CA CYS A 104 -18.03 2.48 -17.22
C CYS A 104 -17.40 1.72 -18.40
N LYS A 105 -16.55 0.74 -18.10
CA LYS A 105 -15.89 -0.10 -19.12
C LYS A 105 -16.89 -1.00 -19.86
N GLU A 106 -17.81 -1.62 -19.13
CA GLU A 106 -18.84 -2.50 -19.71
C GLU A 106 -19.76 -1.74 -20.68
N CYS A 107 -20.09 -0.48 -20.37
CA CYS A 107 -20.88 0.38 -21.26
C CYS A 107 -20.04 1.08 -22.34
N LYS A 108 -18.74 0.82 -22.45
CA LYS A 108 -17.80 1.56 -23.32
C LYS A 108 -17.98 3.08 -23.20
N GLY A 109 -18.02 3.57 -21.96
CA GLY A 109 -18.25 4.98 -21.64
C GLY A 109 -17.27 5.92 -22.37
N SER A 110 -17.69 7.17 -22.60
CA SER A 110 -16.94 8.12 -23.43
C SER A 110 -15.50 8.43 -22.96
N ALA A 111 -15.17 8.19 -21.68
CA ALA A 111 -13.82 8.32 -21.13
C ALA A 111 -12.97 7.04 -21.27
N ILE A 112 -13.51 5.95 -21.81
CA ILE A 112 -12.79 4.70 -22.08
C ILE A 112 -12.31 4.70 -23.54
N CYS A 113 -11.04 4.40 -23.76
CA CYS A 113 -10.46 4.32 -25.09
C CYS A 113 -10.64 2.93 -25.70
N ILE A 114 -10.24 2.78 -26.98
CA ILE A 114 -10.24 1.50 -27.69
C ILE A 114 -9.41 0.42 -26.99
N HIS A 115 -8.39 0.81 -26.20
CA HIS A 115 -7.56 -0.11 -25.40
C HIS A 115 -8.20 -0.52 -24.07
N ASN A 116 -9.49 -0.24 -23.86
CA ASN A 116 -10.23 -0.53 -22.61
C ASN A 116 -9.58 0.05 -21.32
N LYS A 117 -8.84 1.15 -21.49
CA LYS A 117 -8.23 1.97 -20.43
C LYS A 117 -8.91 3.34 -20.42
N LYS A 118 -8.79 4.10 -19.32
CA LYS A 118 -9.25 5.49 -19.32
C LYS A 118 -8.40 6.30 -20.31
N LYS A 119 -9.03 7.14 -21.13
CA LYS A 119 -8.41 7.91 -22.21
C LYS A 119 -7.27 8.79 -21.72
N ASP A 120 -7.46 9.48 -20.59
CA ASP A 120 -6.48 10.36 -19.96
C ASP A 120 -5.21 9.63 -19.51
N SER A 121 -5.33 8.36 -19.11
CA SER A 121 -4.21 7.56 -18.58
C SER A 121 -3.71 6.47 -19.53
N CYS A 122 -4.09 6.50 -20.80
CA CYS A 122 -3.74 5.46 -21.76
C CYS A 122 -2.46 5.82 -22.54
N ASN A 123 -1.40 5.02 -22.41
CA ASN A 123 -0.16 5.18 -23.17
C ASN A 123 -0.38 5.09 -24.68
N GLY A 124 -1.15 4.09 -25.15
CA GLY A 124 -1.44 3.91 -26.57
C GLY A 124 -2.25 5.06 -27.20
N CYS A 125 -2.97 5.85 -26.39
CA CYS A 125 -3.68 7.05 -26.85
C CYS A 125 -2.93 8.35 -26.55
N LYS A 126 -1.71 8.28 -25.97
CA LYS A 126 -0.98 9.43 -25.41
C LYS A 126 -1.90 10.33 -24.57
N GLY A 127 -2.61 9.70 -23.63
CA GLY A 127 -3.58 10.38 -22.78
C GLY A 127 -3.01 11.61 -22.06
N SER A 128 -3.86 12.58 -21.73
CA SER A 128 -3.43 13.86 -21.15
C SER A 128 -2.61 13.76 -19.85
N ALA A 129 -2.76 12.66 -19.10
CA ALA A 129 -1.99 12.37 -17.90
C ALA A 129 -0.63 11.70 -18.16
N ILE A 130 -0.33 11.29 -19.40
CA ILE A 130 0.92 10.65 -19.79
C ILE A 130 1.93 11.72 -20.25
N CYS A 131 3.15 11.67 -19.75
CA CYS A 131 4.23 12.57 -20.14
C CYS A 131 4.97 12.07 -21.40
N LYS A 132 5.93 12.85 -21.89
CA LYS A 132 6.80 12.46 -23.02
C LYS A 132 7.59 11.17 -22.76
N HIS A 133 7.86 10.83 -21.49
CA HIS A 133 8.54 9.60 -21.06
C HIS A 133 7.59 8.38 -20.95
N ASN A 134 6.38 8.46 -21.50
CA ASN A 134 5.39 7.37 -21.54
C ASN A 134 4.96 6.82 -20.17
N ILE A 135 5.11 7.62 -19.12
CA ILE A 135 4.65 7.34 -17.77
C ILE A 135 3.69 8.44 -17.30
N ASN A 136 2.89 8.17 -16.27
CA ASN A 136 1.97 9.15 -15.73
C ASN A 136 2.75 10.36 -15.17
N LYS A 137 2.39 11.58 -15.60
CA LYS A 137 3.01 12.86 -15.18
C LYS A 137 3.14 12.97 -13.67
N ARG A 138 2.16 12.47 -12.91
CA ARG A 138 2.19 12.46 -11.45
C ARG A 138 3.38 11.69 -10.86
N TYR A 139 3.85 10.64 -11.53
CA TYR A 139 4.90 9.74 -11.06
C TYR A 139 6.15 9.76 -11.95
N CYS A 140 6.35 10.84 -12.72
CA CYS A 140 7.53 11.00 -13.54
C CYS A 140 8.58 11.85 -12.80
N LYS A 141 9.73 11.26 -12.45
CA LYS A 141 10.82 12.01 -11.80
C LYS A 141 11.39 13.10 -12.72
N GLU A 142 11.58 12.78 -14.00
CA GLU A 142 12.08 13.72 -15.02
C GLU A 142 11.11 14.86 -15.37
N CYS A 143 9.88 14.84 -14.84
CA CYS A 143 8.91 15.92 -15.00
C CYS A 143 8.50 16.52 -13.64
N ASP A 144 9.30 16.31 -12.59
CA ASP A 144 9.01 16.74 -11.22
C ASP A 144 7.58 16.39 -10.78
N GLY A 145 7.21 15.14 -11.06
CA GLY A 145 5.85 14.65 -10.89
C GLY A 145 5.33 14.90 -9.48
N SER A 146 4.14 15.50 -9.40
CA SER A 146 3.52 15.93 -8.14
C SER A 146 3.27 14.82 -7.09
N GLY A 147 3.46 13.56 -7.47
CA GLY A 147 3.41 12.40 -6.59
C GLY A 147 4.66 12.19 -5.74
N TYR A 148 5.79 12.80 -6.07
CA TYR A 148 7.00 12.79 -5.25
C TYR A 148 7.01 13.96 -4.26
N CYS A 149 7.57 13.75 -3.07
CA CYS A 149 7.88 14.82 -2.13
C CYS A 149 9.31 15.33 -2.34
N ILE A 150 9.66 16.41 -1.62
CA ILE A 150 11.01 16.97 -1.60
C ILE A 150 12.09 15.96 -1.18
N HIS A 151 11.73 14.90 -0.46
CA HIS A 151 12.64 13.82 -0.07
C HIS A 151 12.83 12.75 -1.16
N ASN A 152 12.40 13.02 -2.40
CA ASN A 152 12.46 12.10 -3.55
C ASN A 152 11.77 10.74 -3.30
N LYS A 153 10.85 10.69 -2.33
CA LYS A 153 9.98 9.54 -2.04
C LYS A 153 8.57 9.83 -2.56
N ILE A 154 7.84 8.80 -2.96
CA ILE A 154 6.42 8.96 -3.29
C ILE A 154 5.70 9.43 -2.02
N LYS A 155 4.94 10.54 -2.10
CA LYS A 155 4.31 11.23 -0.96
C LYS A 155 3.54 10.28 -0.03
N THR A 156 2.82 9.32 -0.59
CA THR A 156 2.01 8.36 0.19
C THR A 156 2.83 7.42 1.07
N TYR A 157 4.13 7.27 0.83
CA TYR A 157 5.03 6.37 1.55
C TYR A 157 6.15 7.12 2.29
N CYS A 158 6.15 8.45 2.28
CA CYS A 158 7.20 9.23 2.92
C CYS A 158 6.88 9.43 4.41
N LYS A 159 7.72 8.88 5.32
CA LYS A 159 7.57 9.06 6.77
C LYS A 159 7.58 10.53 7.17
N ILE A 160 8.54 11.28 6.64
CA ILE A 160 8.73 12.70 6.97
C ILE A 160 7.50 13.53 6.56
N CYS A 161 6.82 13.15 5.47
CA CYS A 161 5.60 13.82 5.02
C CYS A 161 4.30 13.22 5.59
N GLY A 162 4.36 12.27 6.54
CA GLY A 162 3.19 11.61 7.10
C GLY A 162 2.39 10.80 6.05
N GLY A 163 3.08 10.10 5.16
CA GLY A 163 2.48 9.41 4.02
C GLY A 163 1.30 8.51 4.41
N SER A 164 0.18 8.66 3.71
CA SER A 164 -1.10 8.00 4.03
C SER A 164 -1.11 6.47 3.93
N CYS A 165 -0.08 5.85 3.34
CA CYS A 165 0.07 4.39 3.25
C CYS A 165 0.94 3.81 4.38
N LEU A 166 1.44 4.64 5.29
CA LEU A 166 2.18 4.19 6.46
C LEU A 166 1.24 3.71 7.56
N CYS A 167 1.78 2.93 8.49
CA CYS A 167 1.13 2.55 9.73
C CYS A 167 0.64 3.79 10.47
N LYS A 168 -0.58 3.74 11.00
CA LYS A 168 -1.10 4.79 11.87
C LYS A 168 -0.30 4.99 13.16
N SER A 169 0.43 3.98 13.63
CA SER A 169 1.32 4.14 14.80
C SER A 169 2.45 5.12 14.48
N SER A 170 2.57 6.18 15.28
CA SER A 170 3.52 7.28 15.05
C SER A 170 4.99 6.84 15.04
N TRP A 171 5.32 5.78 15.78
CA TRP A 171 6.65 5.16 15.85
C TRP A 171 6.91 4.11 14.75
N CYS A 172 5.94 3.82 13.88
CA CYS A 172 6.03 2.73 12.92
C CYS A 172 6.08 3.24 11.47
N GLU A 173 7.14 2.87 10.76
CA GLU A 173 7.34 3.22 9.34
C GLU A 173 6.82 2.16 8.36
N THR A 174 6.29 1.06 8.89
CA THR A 174 5.81 -0.05 8.08
C THR A 174 4.57 0.35 7.31
N ARG A 175 4.35 -0.24 6.14
CA ARG A 175 3.15 -0.02 5.34
C ARG A 175 1.90 -0.50 6.08
N SER A 176 0.84 0.30 6.01
CA SER A 176 -0.48 -0.05 6.54
C SER A 176 -1.34 -0.81 5.55
N THR A 177 -2.38 -1.45 6.09
CA THR A 177 -3.45 -2.06 5.30
C THR A 177 -4.81 -1.68 5.85
N LYS A 178 -5.79 -1.48 4.95
CA LYS A 178 -7.19 -1.24 5.33
C LYS A 178 -7.78 -2.39 6.14
N LYS A 179 -7.31 -3.62 5.89
CA LYS A 179 -7.75 -4.84 6.59
C LYS A 179 -7.53 -4.76 8.10
N TYR A 180 -6.47 -4.08 8.51
CA TYR A 180 -6.08 -3.89 9.90
C TYR A 180 -6.22 -2.42 10.28
N GLU A 181 -7.30 -1.77 9.82
CA GLU A 181 -7.68 -0.40 10.19
C GLU A 181 -6.60 0.68 9.94
N HIS A 182 -5.75 0.46 8.93
CA HIS A 182 -4.58 1.26 8.60
C HIS A 182 -3.41 1.15 9.58
N PHE A 183 -3.32 0.06 10.32
CA PHE A 183 -2.09 -0.37 10.98
C PHE A 183 -1.33 -1.37 10.11
N CYS A 184 -0.05 -1.54 10.39
CA CYS A 184 0.66 -2.75 9.97
C CYS A 184 0.21 -3.93 10.83
N LEU A 185 0.44 -5.17 10.39
CA LEU A 185 0.03 -6.37 11.13
C LEU A 185 0.57 -6.38 12.56
N PHE A 186 1.86 -6.07 12.75
CA PHE A 186 2.50 -6.04 14.05
C PHE A 186 1.81 -5.05 15.01
N CYS A 187 1.69 -3.79 14.61
CA CYS A 187 1.03 -2.77 15.41
C CYS A 187 -0.43 -3.15 15.68
N PHE A 188 -1.12 -3.78 14.74
CA PHE A 188 -2.50 -4.21 14.95
C PHE A 188 -2.62 -5.29 16.04
N ILE A 189 -1.76 -6.32 16.00
CA ILE A 189 -1.74 -7.40 16.99
C ILE A 189 -1.44 -6.87 18.40
N HIS A 190 -0.42 -6.01 18.51
CA HIS A 190 0.04 -5.54 19.82
C HIS A 190 -0.81 -4.41 20.41
N LEU A 191 -1.44 -3.58 19.58
CA LEU A 191 -2.33 -2.51 20.05
C LEU A 191 -3.78 -2.99 20.22
N PHE A 192 -4.19 -4.04 19.51
CA PHE A 192 -5.57 -4.55 19.52
C PHE A 192 -5.60 -6.09 19.64
N PRO A 193 -5.10 -6.65 20.75
CA PRO A 193 -5.00 -8.11 20.93
C PRO A 193 -6.36 -8.82 20.89
N GLU A 194 -7.45 -8.11 21.20
CA GLU A 194 -8.81 -8.65 21.21
C GLU A 194 -9.45 -8.74 19.81
N LYS A 195 -8.83 -8.15 18.77
CA LYS A 195 -9.40 -8.12 17.41
C LYS A 195 -8.99 -9.33 16.59
N GLU A 196 -9.95 -9.91 15.86
CA GLU A 196 -9.73 -11.09 15.03
C GLU A 196 -8.76 -10.83 13.86
N ILE A 197 -7.86 -11.80 13.63
CA ILE A 197 -6.82 -11.72 12.59
C ILE A 197 -7.11 -12.77 11.53
N SER A 198 -6.92 -12.36 10.28
CA SER A 198 -7.30 -13.15 9.11
C SER A 198 -6.26 -14.16 8.59
N ARG A 199 -5.03 -14.20 9.15
CA ARG A 199 -3.94 -15.12 8.74
C ARG A 199 -2.96 -15.36 9.92
N ASN A 200 -2.66 -16.62 10.21
CA ASN A 200 -1.48 -17.03 10.99
C ASN A 200 -0.29 -17.21 10.04
N TYR A 201 0.56 -16.19 9.91
CA TYR A 201 1.80 -16.34 9.14
C TYR A 201 2.99 -15.91 10.01
N LYS A 202 3.94 -16.84 10.22
CA LYS A 202 5.20 -16.66 10.99
C LYS A 202 5.05 -16.24 12.45
N THR A 203 3.97 -16.64 13.13
CA THR A 203 3.71 -16.24 14.52
C THR A 203 4.75 -16.78 15.51
N LYS A 204 5.17 -18.05 15.40
CA LYS A 204 6.14 -18.63 16.34
C LYS A 204 7.54 -18.05 16.09
N GLU A 205 7.99 -18.09 14.83
CA GLU A 205 9.25 -17.44 14.38
C GLU A 205 9.37 -16.02 14.94
N LYS A 206 8.36 -15.18 14.69
CA LYS A 206 8.38 -13.76 15.10
C LYS A 206 8.45 -13.58 16.61
N VAL A 207 7.70 -14.38 17.37
CA VAL A 207 7.69 -14.30 18.84
C VAL A 207 9.06 -14.65 19.41
N ILE A 208 9.68 -15.70 18.89
CA ILE A 208 11.01 -16.17 19.34
C ILE A 208 12.09 -15.16 18.94
N SER A 209 12.11 -14.70 17.68
CA SER A 209 13.05 -13.67 17.22
C SER A 209 12.97 -12.41 18.07
N ASN A 210 11.76 -11.93 18.39
CA ASN A 210 11.58 -10.76 19.25
C ASN A 210 12.05 -11.02 20.69
N TYR A 211 11.81 -12.22 21.22
CA TYR A 211 12.28 -12.58 22.56
C TYR A 211 13.81 -12.54 22.63
N ILE A 212 14.50 -13.09 21.62
CA ILE A 212 15.97 -13.07 21.52
C ILE A 212 16.47 -11.62 21.48
N THR A 213 15.97 -10.80 20.55
CA THR A 213 16.47 -9.42 20.39
C THR A 213 16.14 -8.51 21.56
N THR A 214 15.10 -8.81 22.34
CA THR A 214 14.77 -8.06 23.56
C THR A 214 15.65 -8.46 24.73
N ASN A 215 16.01 -9.74 24.88
CA ASN A 215 16.81 -10.24 26.01
C ASN A 215 18.33 -10.11 25.81
N ILE A 216 18.75 -9.81 24.58
CA ILE A 216 20.14 -9.64 24.19
C ILE A 216 20.27 -8.35 23.36
N SER A 217 19.74 -7.25 23.90
CA SER A 217 19.59 -5.97 23.19
C SER A 217 20.90 -5.25 22.87
N GLU A 218 21.99 -5.66 23.51
CA GLU A 218 23.34 -5.12 23.34
C GLU A 218 23.98 -5.53 22.00
N TYR A 219 23.42 -6.51 21.30
CA TYR A 219 23.89 -6.95 19.98
C TYR A 219 22.89 -6.63 18.86
N SER A 220 23.42 -6.33 17.67
CA SER A 220 22.62 -6.03 16.48
C SER A 220 22.31 -7.28 15.66
N PHE A 221 21.13 -7.87 15.89
CA PHE A 221 20.65 -9.03 15.12
C PHE A 221 20.08 -8.66 13.75
N THR A 222 20.34 -9.50 12.75
CA THR A 222 19.71 -9.46 11.44
C THR A 222 18.59 -10.51 11.37
N LEU A 223 17.37 -10.08 11.06
CA LEU A 223 16.17 -10.94 11.03
C LEU A 223 15.59 -11.05 9.61
N ASP A 224 15.35 -12.27 9.12
CA ASP A 224 14.70 -12.59 7.83
C ASP A 224 15.20 -11.72 6.66
N LYS A 225 16.51 -11.45 6.65
CA LYS A 225 17.20 -10.63 5.66
C LYS A 225 18.39 -11.41 5.11
N ARG A 226 18.79 -11.07 3.88
CA ARG A 226 20.05 -11.57 3.32
C ARG A 226 21.21 -11.04 4.16
N ILE A 227 22.23 -11.86 4.33
CA ILE A 227 23.49 -11.44 4.96
C ILE A 227 24.13 -10.40 4.03
N ASN A 228 24.51 -9.24 4.58
CA ASN A 228 25.21 -8.20 3.81
C ASN A 228 26.56 -8.77 3.33
N ASP A 229 26.93 -8.47 2.09
CA ASP A 229 28.11 -8.99 1.39
C ASP A 229 28.11 -10.51 1.06
N GLY A 230 27.03 -11.22 1.39
CA GLY A 230 26.80 -12.61 0.97
C GLY A 230 26.37 -12.72 -0.50
N CYS A 231 26.98 -13.66 -1.23
CA CYS A 231 26.62 -13.97 -2.62
C CYS A 231 25.28 -14.73 -2.72
N SER A 232 24.87 -15.47 -1.68
CA SER A 232 23.66 -16.29 -1.74
C SER A 232 22.35 -15.50 -1.56
N LEU A 233 21.24 -16.08 -2.06
CA LEU A 233 19.88 -15.58 -1.83
C LEU A 233 19.31 -15.99 -0.45
N LYS A 234 20.10 -16.67 0.39
CA LYS A 234 19.63 -17.30 1.63
C LYS A 234 19.37 -16.26 2.73
N ARG A 235 18.43 -16.60 3.62
CA ARG A 235 17.95 -15.76 4.71
C ARG A 235 17.83 -16.62 5.97
N PRO A 236 18.72 -16.45 6.95
CA PRO A 236 18.54 -17.05 8.27
C PRO A 236 17.39 -16.35 9.01
N ASP A 237 16.72 -17.08 9.93
CA ASP A 237 15.60 -16.53 10.72
C ASP A 237 16.13 -15.45 11.68
N VAL A 238 17.23 -15.77 12.37
CA VAL A 238 17.99 -14.83 13.20
C VAL A 238 19.49 -15.04 12.93
N PHE A 239 20.21 -13.95 12.69
CA PHE A 239 21.65 -13.95 12.45
C PHE A 239 22.35 -12.91 13.32
N LEU A 240 23.48 -13.32 13.90
CA LEU A 240 24.37 -12.48 14.67
C LEU A 240 25.80 -12.64 14.15
N ASP A 241 26.41 -11.52 13.81
CA ASP A 241 27.82 -11.42 13.43
C ASP A 241 28.61 -10.79 14.58
N LEU A 242 29.57 -11.54 15.13
CA LEU A 242 30.43 -11.11 16.25
C LEU A 242 31.82 -10.66 15.79
N GLY A 243 32.09 -10.63 14.48
CA GLY A 243 33.42 -10.42 13.92
C GLY A 243 34.27 -11.68 13.96
N THR A 244 34.42 -12.32 15.13
CA THR A 244 35.23 -13.55 15.33
C THR A 244 34.57 -14.79 14.74
N HIS A 245 33.28 -14.96 15.00
CA HIS A 245 32.46 -16.07 14.51
C HIS A 245 31.01 -15.60 14.33
N CYS A 246 30.18 -16.43 13.72
CA CYS A 246 28.79 -16.13 13.44
C CYS A 246 27.85 -17.08 14.19
N ILE A 247 26.71 -16.57 14.62
CA ILE A 247 25.63 -17.37 15.20
C ILE A 247 24.40 -17.27 14.29
N ILE A 248 23.91 -18.41 13.84
CA ILE A 248 22.68 -18.56 13.05
C ILE A 248 21.68 -19.33 13.90
N ILE A 249 20.51 -18.76 14.13
CA ILE A 249 19.42 -19.46 14.83
C ILE A 249 18.33 -19.77 13.81
N GLU A 250 18.00 -21.05 13.69
CA GLU A 250 16.93 -21.55 12.81
C GLU A 250 15.74 -22.01 13.66
N ILE A 251 14.56 -21.46 13.35
CA ILE A 251 13.33 -21.77 14.06
C ILE A 251 12.59 -22.82 13.24
N ASP A 252 12.80 -24.08 13.59
CA ASP A 252 12.39 -25.23 12.79
C ASP A 252 11.06 -25.80 13.30
N GLU A 253 9.97 -25.29 12.74
CA GLU A 253 8.63 -25.83 13.04
C GLU A 253 8.49 -27.26 12.49
N ASN A 254 7.92 -28.15 13.30
CA ASN A 254 7.72 -29.58 13.02
C ASN A 254 8.98 -30.44 12.92
N GLN A 255 10.15 -29.94 13.33
CA GLN A 255 11.43 -30.66 13.24
C GLN A 255 11.63 -31.23 11.83
N HIS A 256 12.14 -30.46 10.87
CA HIS A 256 12.43 -30.96 9.51
C HIS A 256 13.35 -32.20 9.54
N THR A 257 12.77 -33.37 9.77
CA THR A 257 13.40 -34.67 10.04
C THR A 257 13.70 -35.43 8.76
N PHE A 258 13.43 -34.82 7.61
CA PHE A 258 13.64 -35.46 6.32
C PHE A 258 15.02 -35.14 5.77
N TYR A 259 15.97 -36.01 6.10
CA TYR A 259 16.91 -36.64 5.15
C TYR A 259 17.07 -35.90 3.81
N ASN A 260 17.63 -34.71 3.86
CA ASN A 260 18.08 -33.98 2.69
C ASN A 260 19.47 -33.42 2.99
N THR A 261 20.32 -34.29 3.55
CA THR A 261 21.70 -34.04 3.95
C THR A 261 22.49 -33.35 2.85
N THR A 262 22.22 -33.62 1.58
CA THR A 262 22.85 -32.93 0.44
C THR A 262 22.40 -31.48 0.26
N CYS A 263 21.14 -31.14 0.51
CA CYS A 263 20.63 -29.77 0.37
C CYS A 263 20.91 -28.91 1.61
N GLU A 264 20.82 -29.47 2.81
CA GLU A 264 21.25 -28.79 4.05
C GLU A 264 22.76 -28.56 4.07
N ASN A 265 23.58 -29.55 3.70
CA ASN A 265 25.03 -29.35 3.61
C ASN A 265 25.39 -28.31 2.54
N LYS A 266 24.69 -28.29 1.40
CA LYS A 266 24.85 -27.22 0.40
C LYS A 266 24.48 -25.85 0.97
N ARG A 267 23.38 -25.74 1.74
CA ARG A 267 22.96 -24.51 2.42
C ARG A 267 24.01 -24.04 3.43
N ILE A 268 24.52 -24.95 4.26
CA ILE A 268 25.55 -24.66 5.26
C ILE A 268 26.85 -24.21 4.57
N MET A 269 27.25 -24.87 3.48
CA MET A 269 28.44 -24.49 2.70
C MET A 269 28.28 -23.15 1.99
N GLU A 270 27.10 -22.81 1.47
CA GLU A 270 26.80 -21.50 0.90
C GLU A 270 26.89 -20.39 1.96
N LEU A 271 26.33 -20.63 3.15
CA LEU A 271 26.41 -19.68 4.28
C LEU A 271 27.84 -19.53 4.80
N SER A 272 28.63 -20.61 4.84
CA SER A 272 30.06 -20.57 5.20
C SER A 272 30.88 -19.72 4.23
N LYS A 273 30.62 -19.84 2.92
CA LYS A 273 31.23 -18.94 1.93
C LYS A 273 30.79 -17.48 2.11
N ASP A 274 29.51 -17.24 2.39
CA ASP A 274 28.97 -15.88 2.58
C ASP A 274 29.57 -15.16 3.79
N VAL A 275 30.05 -15.89 4.81
CA VAL A 275 30.73 -15.30 5.98
C VAL A 275 32.26 -15.38 5.91
N ASN A 276 32.82 -15.66 4.72
CA ASN A 276 34.25 -15.81 4.47
C ASN A 276 34.94 -16.90 5.32
N PHE A 277 34.29 -18.06 5.46
CA PHE A 277 34.78 -19.22 6.22
C PHE A 277 35.08 -18.94 7.70
N ARG A 278 34.44 -17.92 8.28
CA ARG A 278 34.42 -17.76 9.74
C ARG A 278 33.65 -18.91 10.38
N ASN A 279 34.00 -19.25 11.61
CA ASN A 279 33.31 -20.32 12.31
C ASN A 279 31.84 -19.96 12.52
N ILE A 280 30.95 -20.94 12.34
CA ILE A 280 29.50 -20.76 12.44
C ILE A 280 28.93 -21.69 13.49
N ILE A 281 28.07 -21.14 14.34
CA ILE A 281 27.25 -21.89 15.29
C ILE A 281 25.81 -21.85 14.80
N PHE A 282 25.26 -23.01 14.45
CA PHE A 282 23.86 -23.20 14.14
C PHE A 282 23.11 -23.64 15.40
N ILE A 283 22.20 -22.81 15.89
CA ILE A 283 21.29 -23.15 16.98
C ILE A 283 19.92 -23.42 16.35
N ARG A 284 19.54 -24.69 16.26
CA ARG A 284 18.23 -25.11 15.80
C ARG A 284 17.29 -25.20 16.99
N PHE A 285 16.20 -24.43 16.96
CA PHE A 285 15.23 -24.38 18.04
C PHE A 285 13.86 -24.86 17.55
N ASN A 286 13.40 -25.99 18.07
CA ASN A 286 12.08 -26.52 17.76
C ASN A 286 11.02 -25.96 18.73
N PRO A 287 10.06 -25.13 18.26
CA PRO A 287 9.00 -24.61 19.11
C PRO A 287 7.86 -25.62 19.36
N ASP A 288 7.85 -26.75 18.67
CA ASP A 288 6.75 -27.71 18.65
C ASP A 288 6.97 -28.91 19.60
N GLY A 289 6.16 -29.95 19.42
CA GLY A 289 6.31 -31.20 20.15
C GLY A 289 7.52 -31.99 19.66
N TYR A 290 8.07 -32.81 20.54
CA TYR A 290 9.21 -33.66 20.27
C TYR A 290 9.17 -34.93 21.13
N LYS A 291 10.04 -35.89 20.85
CA LYS A 291 10.24 -37.11 21.64
C LYS A 291 11.52 -37.00 22.44
N LYS A 292 11.48 -37.44 23.69
CA LYS A 292 12.67 -37.55 24.51
C LYS A 292 12.62 -38.86 25.26
N ASP A 293 13.60 -39.73 25.05
CA ASP A 293 13.67 -41.05 25.70
C ASP A 293 12.36 -41.84 25.47
N ASP A 294 11.92 -41.91 24.20
CA ASP A 294 10.64 -42.48 23.74
C ASP A 294 9.35 -41.84 24.29
N LYS A 295 9.45 -40.81 25.14
CA LYS A 295 8.29 -40.09 25.67
C LYS A 295 7.94 -38.91 24.78
N LYS A 296 6.67 -38.85 24.36
CA LYS A 296 6.14 -37.74 23.56
C LYS A 296 5.90 -36.50 24.43
N ILE A 297 6.64 -35.44 24.17
CA ILE A 297 6.44 -34.11 24.74
C ILE A 297 5.58 -33.30 23.76
N THR A 298 4.41 -32.87 24.22
CA THR A 298 3.46 -32.14 23.37
C THR A 298 3.86 -30.68 23.15
N SER A 299 3.49 -30.10 21.99
CA SER A 299 3.77 -28.69 21.69
C SER A 299 3.20 -27.76 22.77
N CYS A 300 3.98 -26.73 23.12
CA CYS A 300 3.54 -25.63 23.99
C CYS A 300 2.44 -24.80 23.34
N TRP A 301 2.34 -24.85 22.01
CA TRP A 301 1.38 -24.11 21.22
C TRP A 301 0.09 -24.89 21.02
N SER A 302 -1.01 -24.16 20.88
CA SER A 302 -2.33 -24.65 20.50
C SER A 302 -2.99 -23.63 19.57
N VAL A 303 -4.04 -24.06 18.87
CA VAL A 303 -4.83 -23.17 18.02
C VAL A 303 -6.15 -22.90 18.74
N ASN A 304 -6.50 -21.62 18.91
CA ASN A 304 -7.79 -21.24 19.50
C ASN A 304 -8.94 -21.37 18.49
N LYS A 305 -10.19 -21.12 18.92
CA LYS A 305 -11.40 -21.20 18.06
C LYS A 305 -11.33 -20.31 16.82
N ASN A 306 -10.53 -19.25 16.87
CA ASN A 306 -10.36 -18.26 15.80
C ASN A 306 -9.17 -18.59 14.91
N ASN A 307 -8.66 -19.83 14.97
CA ASN A 307 -7.47 -20.27 14.26
C ASN A 307 -6.25 -19.38 14.56
N ILE A 308 -6.00 -19.01 15.82
CA ILE A 308 -4.80 -18.26 16.24
C ILE A 308 -3.91 -19.15 17.11
N TYR A 309 -2.60 -19.16 16.83
CA TYR A 309 -1.62 -19.86 17.67
C TYR A 309 -1.47 -19.14 19.02
N ILE A 310 -1.77 -19.86 20.10
CA ILE A 310 -1.63 -19.41 21.49
C ILE A 310 -0.81 -20.43 22.29
N ILE A 311 -0.07 -19.95 23.30
CA ILE A 311 0.60 -20.83 24.25
C ILE A 311 -0.45 -21.43 25.19
N LYS A 312 -0.45 -22.74 25.37
CA LYS A 312 -1.36 -23.42 26.30
C LYS A 312 -1.07 -22.92 27.71
N LYS A 313 -2.11 -22.53 28.47
CA LYS A 313 -1.96 -22.07 29.87
C LYS A 313 -1.16 -23.05 30.74
N SER A 314 -1.39 -24.35 30.56
CA SER A 314 -0.69 -25.42 31.28
C SER A 314 0.77 -25.62 30.87
N LYS A 315 1.24 -24.97 29.80
CA LYS A 315 2.60 -25.10 29.25
C LYS A 315 3.39 -23.79 29.28
N ILE A 316 2.86 -22.72 29.89
CA ILE A 316 3.55 -21.42 29.97
C ILE A 316 4.91 -21.54 30.64
N THR A 317 4.99 -22.26 31.76
CA THR A 317 6.27 -22.48 32.48
C THR A 317 7.28 -23.21 31.60
N GLU A 318 6.87 -24.33 31.01
CA GLU A 318 7.72 -25.10 30.08
C GLU A 318 8.21 -24.23 28.92
N TRP A 319 7.32 -23.46 28.29
CA TRP A 319 7.67 -22.57 27.19
C TRP A 319 8.70 -21.51 27.59
N ASN A 320 8.51 -20.89 28.76
CA ASN A 320 9.46 -19.91 29.28
C ASN A 320 10.83 -20.55 29.56
N ASP A 321 10.85 -21.77 30.07
CA ASP A 321 12.10 -22.49 30.30
C ASP A 321 12.80 -22.84 28.97
N ARG A 322 12.04 -23.15 27.90
CA ARG A 322 12.60 -23.31 26.55
C ARG A 322 13.27 -22.05 26.04
N LEU A 323 12.61 -20.91 26.20
CA LEU A 323 13.15 -19.61 25.77
C LEU A 323 14.37 -19.18 26.58
N LYS A 324 14.38 -19.45 27.90
CA LYS A 324 15.54 -19.20 28.76
C LYS A 324 16.74 -20.03 28.33
N LEU A 325 16.55 -21.32 28.09
CA LEU A 325 17.63 -22.20 27.62
C LEU A 325 18.19 -21.70 26.29
N LEU A 326 17.32 -21.33 25.34
CA LEU A 326 17.74 -20.76 24.06
C LEU A 326 18.63 -19.51 24.25
N VAL A 327 18.19 -18.55 25.07
CA VAL A 327 18.98 -17.33 25.36
C VAL A 327 20.29 -17.66 26.06
N GLN A 328 20.28 -18.59 27.03
CA GLN A 328 21.50 -19.03 27.72
C GLN A 328 22.50 -19.66 26.74
N THR A 329 22.04 -20.52 25.83
CA THR A 329 22.87 -21.10 24.78
C THR A 329 23.45 -20.03 23.87
N ILE A 330 22.65 -19.04 23.44
CA ILE A 330 23.14 -17.93 22.61
C ILE A 330 24.22 -17.14 23.36
N LYS A 331 23.98 -16.76 24.63
CA LYS A 331 24.94 -15.98 25.43
C LYS A 331 26.25 -16.74 25.66
N TYR A 332 26.18 -18.03 25.97
CA TYR A 332 27.36 -18.87 26.08
C TYR A 332 28.18 -18.83 24.79
N HIS A 333 27.55 -18.96 23.63
CA HIS A 333 28.25 -18.96 22.36
C HIS A 333 28.72 -17.57 21.90
N ILE A 334 28.09 -16.48 22.35
CA ILE A 334 28.63 -15.14 22.15
C ILE A 334 30.02 -15.00 22.79
N GLU A 335 30.20 -15.57 23.99
CA GLU A 335 31.44 -15.48 24.77
C GLU A 335 32.47 -16.54 24.37
N ASN A 336 32.05 -17.63 23.73
CA ASN A 336 32.89 -18.80 23.46
C ASN A 336 33.03 -19.03 21.96
N THR A 337 34.22 -18.72 21.44
CA THR A 337 34.54 -18.97 20.02
C THR A 337 34.66 -20.48 19.78
N PRO A 338 33.97 -21.04 18.77
CA PRO A 338 34.00 -22.47 18.51
C PRO A 338 35.34 -22.87 17.85
N GLU A 339 35.85 -24.05 18.16
CA GLU A 339 37.05 -24.61 17.51
C GLU A 339 36.75 -25.16 16.11
N LYS A 340 35.55 -25.72 15.93
CA LYS A 340 35.08 -26.28 14.65
C LYS A 340 34.54 -25.17 13.77
N LEU A 341 34.81 -25.28 12.46
CA LEU A 341 34.26 -24.38 11.45
C LEU A 341 32.73 -24.31 11.50
N ILE A 342 32.07 -25.44 11.77
CA ILE A 342 30.62 -25.54 11.89
C ILE A 342 30.30 -26.31 13.17
N THR A 343 29.48 -25.72 14.02
CA THR A 343 28.91 -26.35 15.22
C THR A 343 27.39 -26.31 15.11
N ILE A 344 26.71 -27.43 15.33
CA ILE A 344 25.24 -27.53 15.28
C ILE A 344 24.74 -27.92 16.67
N ILE A 345 23.74 -27.19 17.16
CA ILE A 345 23.13 -27.37 18.47
C ILE A 345 21.63 -27.47 18.27
N GLU A 346 21.05 -28.59 18.71
CA GLU A 346 19.63 -28.88 18.57
C GLU A 346 18.94 -28.75 19.93
N LEU A 347 17.98 -27.83 20.03
CA LEU A 347 17.21 -27.58 21.23
C LEU A 347 15.77 -28.06 21.04
N TYR A 348 15.35 -28.99 21.90
CA TYR A 348 14.00 -29.56 21.92
C TYR A 348 13.65 -30.42 20.68
N TYR A 349 14.61 -31.22 20.22
CA TYR A 349 14.45 -32.19 19.13
C TYR A 349 14.23 -33.61 19.65
N ASP A 350 13.78 -34.48 18.75
CA ASP A 350 13.69 -35.92 18.98
C ASP A 350 15.07 -36.48 19.38
N SER A 351 15.14 -37.13 20.55
CA SER A 351 16.35 -37.75 21.11
C SER A 351 16.08 -39.13 21.69
#